data_AF-A0A1J3G2L7-F1
#
_entry.id   AF-A0A1J3G2L7-F1
#
_cell.length_a   1.000
_cell.length_b   1.000
_cell.length_c   1.000
_cell.angle_alpha   90.00
_cell.angle_beta   90.00
_cell.angle_gamma   90.00
#
_symmetry.space_group_name_H-M   'P 1'
#
loop_
_entity.id
_entity.type
_entity.pdbx_description
1 polymer ?
#
loop_
_entity_poly.entity_id
_entity_poly.type
_entity_poly.pdbx_seq_one_letter_code
_entity_poly.pdbx_strand_id
1 'polypeptide(L)'
;KQDEEPVEDAQREPFLPLSKEDESAVKRAFSANTQNILVTHVNSNIDITGEILRCLKPGQWLNDEVINLYLVLLKEREAREPKKFLRCHFFNTFFYT
;
A
#
# COMPACT_ATOMS: atom_id res chain seq x y z
N LYS A 1 14.06 19.19 27.22
CA LYS A 1 13.21 18.09 26.72
C LYS A 1 11.89 18.75 26.38
N GLN A 2 11.69 19.12 25.11
CA GLN A 2 10.41 19.59 24.65
C GLN A 2 9.59 18.33 24.40
N ASP A 3 8.58 18.12 25.25
CA ASP A 3 7.53 17.16 24.99
C ASP A 3 6.75 17.71 23.79
N GLU A 4 7.04 17.19 22.60
CA GLU A 4 6.13 17.36 21.46
C GLU A 4 4.84 16.64 21.83
N GLU A 5 3.79 17.41 22.08
CA GLU A 5 2.44 16.87 22.20
C GLU A 5 2.14 16.01 20.97
N PRO A 6 1.50 14.83 21.13
CA PRO A 6 1.14 14.02 19.99
C PRO A 6 0.19 14.87 19.16
N VAL A 7 0.62 15.23 17.94
CA VAL A 7 -0.25 15.83 16.95
C VAL A 7 -1.44 14.89 16.84
N GLU A 8 -2.59 15.29 17.38
CA GLU A 8 -3.83 14.57 17.18
C GLU A 8 -3.96 14.43 15.67
N ASP A 9 -3.88 13.20 15.17
CA ASP A 9 -4.27 12.85 13.81
C ASP A 9 -5.79 13.03 13.77
N ALA A 10 -6.19 14.30 13.78
CA ALA A 10 -7.56 14.74 13.83
C ALA A 10 -8.22 14.24 12.55
N GLN A 11 -8.89 13.09 12.69
CA GLN A 11 -10.02 12.64 11.90
C GLN A 11 -9.93 13.08 10.42
N ARG A 12 -8.92 12.58 9.69
CA ARG A 12 -9.09 12.53 8.23
C ARG A 12 -10.26 11.59 7.99
N GLU A 13 -11.37 12.14 7.51
CA GLU A 13 -12.54 11.35 7.17
C GLU A 13 -12.10 10.18 6.29
N PRO A 14 -12.59 8.96 6.55
CA PRO A 14 -12.23 7.84 5.69
C PRO A 14 -12.78 8.10 4.28
N PHE A 15 -12.08 7.60 3.26
CA PHE A 15 -12.50 7.67 1.85
C PHE A 15 -12.56 9.08 1.25
N LEU A 16 -11.62 9.96 1.63
CA LEU A 16 -11.42 11.23 0.93
C LEU A 16 -11.19 10.99 -0.58
N PRO A 17 -11.80 11.80 -1.45
CA PRO A 17 -11.48 11.79 -2.87
C PRO A 17 -9.99 12.01 -3.09
N LEU A 18 -9.45 11.37 -4.13
CA LEU A 18 -8.06 11.58 -4.52
C LEU A 18 -7.83 13.04 -4.96
N SER A 19 -6.63 13.54 -4.70
CA SER A 19 -6.18 14.80 -5.29
C SER A 19 -6.06 14.66 -6.82
N LYS A 20 -6.04 15.78 -7.55
CA LYS A 20 -5.84 15.73 -9.02
C LYS A 20 -4.49 15.12 -9.39
N GLU A 21 -3.50 15.34 -8.54
CA GLU A 21 -2.16 14.81 -8.64
C GLU A 21 -2.16 13.29 -8.49
N ASP A 22 -2.86 12.77 -7.47
CA ASP A 22 -2.98 11.33 -7.21
C ASP A 22 -3.80 10.62 -8.29
N GLU A 23 -4.93 11.21 -8.72
CA GLU A 23 -5.69 10.68 -9.85
C GLU A 23 -4.84 10.58 -11.12
N SER A 24 -4.01 11.59 -11.36
CA SER A 24 -3.10 11.60 -12.51
C SER A 24 -2.01 10.54 -12.36
N ALA A 25 -1.51 10.31 -11.16
CA ALA A 25 -0.56 9.22 -10.87
C ALA A 25 -1.19 7.85 -11.12
N VAL A 26 -2.42 7.62 -10.65
CA VAL A 26 -3.18 6.39 -10.90
C VAL A 26 -3.38 6.17 -12.40
N LYS A 27 -3.82 7.21 -13.14
CA LYS A 27 -4.00 7.13 -14.60
C LYS A 27 -2.71 6.78 -15.33
N ARG A 28 -1.58 7.40 -14.96
CA ARG A 28 -0.26 7.06 -15.52
C ARG A 28 0.13 5.63 -15.22
N ALA A 29 -0.04 5.17 -13.98
CA ALA A 29 0.32 3.83 -13.57
C ALA A 29 -0.51 2.75 -14.31
N PHE A 30 -1.81 3.00 -14.49
CA PHE A 30 -2.72 2.14 -15.27
C PHE A 30 -2.49 2.13 -16.78
N SER A 31 -1.70 3.07 -17.28
CA SER A 31 -1.34 3.21 -18.70
C SER A 31 0.12 2.86 -18.97
N ALA A 32 0.86 2.43 -17.94
CA ALA A 32 2.26 2.07 -18.08
C ALA A 32 2.44 0.79 -18.92
N ASN A 33 3.63 0.63 -19.51
CA ASN A 33 4.00 -0.61 -20.19
C ASN A 33 3.95 -1.78 -19.19
N THR A 34 3.43 -2.92 -19.64
CA THR A 34 3.24 -4.12 -18.82
C THR A 34 4.52 -4.64 -18.19
N GLN A 35 5.65 -4.52 -18.89
CA GLN A 35 6.96 -5.01 -18.44
C GLN A 35 7.69 -4.05 -17.52
N ASN A 36 7.23 -2.79 -17.41
CA ASN A 36 7.89 -1.82 -16.55
C ASN A 36 7.62 -2.16 -15.08
N ILE A 37 8.66 -2.19 -14.26
CA ILE A 37 8.53 -2.21 -12.80
C ILE A 37 8.10 -0.82 -12.34
N LEU A 38 6.96 -0.73 -11.68
CA LEU A 38 6.37 0.52 -11.18
C LEU A 38 6.65 0.74 -9.69
N VAL A 39 6.77 -0.34 -8.92
CA VAL A 39 7.11 -0.31 -7.50
C VAL A 39 8.10 -1.45 -7.22
N THR A 40 9.17 -1.15 -6.50
CA THR A 40 10.07 -2.14 -5.90
C THR A 40 10.07 -1.93 -4.40
N HIS A 41 9.59 -2.92 -3.66
CA HIS A 41 9.67 -2.93 -2.21
C HIS A 41 10.83 -3.82 -1.76
N VAL A 42 11.97 -3.19 -1.51
CA VAL A 42 13.25 -3.87 -1.25
C VAL A 42 13.17 -4.83 -0.06
N ASN A 43 12.51 -4.42 1.03
CA ASN A 43 12.47 -5.20 2.27
C ASN A 43 11.74 -6.54 2.12
N SER A 44 10.73 -6.60 1.25
CA SER A 44 9.98 -7.83 0.99
C SER A 44 10.36 -8.50 -0.34
N ASN A 45 11.27 -7.88 -1.10
CA ASN A 45 11.64 -8.30 -2.46
C ASN A 45 10.41 -8.51 -3.37
N ILE A 46 9.44 -7.59 -3.30
CA ILE A 46 8.24 -7.60 -4.14
C ILE A 46 8.35 -6.48 -5.16
N ASP A 47 8.29 -6.85 -6.44
CA ASP A 47 8.19 -5.93 -7.56
C ASP A 47 6.76 -5.94 -8.12
N ILE A 48 6.18 -4.76 -8.28
CA ILE A 48 4.89 -4.58 -8.96
C ILE A 48 5.16 -4.00 -10.34
N THR A 49 4.92 -4.83 -11.36
CA THR A 49 5.00 -4.41 -12.75
C THR A 49 3.71 -3.72 -13.19
N GLY A 50 3.73 -3.04 -14.35
CA GLY A 50 2.53 -2.51 -14.98
C GLY A 50 1.49 -3.60 -15.25
N GLU A 51 1.92 -4.82 -15.54
CA GLU A 51 1.03 -5.98 -15.67
C GLU A 51 0.30 -6.30 -14.37
N ILE A 52 1.05 -6.51 -13.28
CA ILE A 52 0.50 -6.86 -11.97
C ILE A 52 -0.42 -5.75 -11.46
N LEU A 53 -0.03 -4.48 -11.62
CA LEU A 53 -0.82 -3.34 -11.14
C LEU A 53 -2.21 -3.25 -11.78
N ARG A 54 -2.41 -3.78 -13.01
CA ARG A 54 -3.72 -3.75 -13.68
C ARG A 54 -4.81 -4.49 -12.91
N CYS A 55 -4.46 -5.42 -12.02
CA CYS A 55 -5.42 -6.11 -11.16
C CYS A 55 -6.21 -5.15 -10.24
N LEU A 56 -5.72 -3.93 -10.03
CA LEU A 56 -6.39 -2.88 -9.27
C LEU A 56 -7.43 -2.09 -10.11
N LYS A 57 -7.58 -2.36 -11.40
CA LYS A 57 -8.61 -1.72 -12.23
C LYS A 57 -10.01 -2.19 -11.80
N PRO A 58 -11.05 -1.36 -12.01
CA PRO A 58 -12.43 -1.74 -11.68
C PRO A 58 -12.82 -3.10 -12.31
N GLY A 59 -13.43 -3.96 -11.50
CA GLY A 59 -13.93 -5.27 -11.95
C GLY A 59 -12.87 -6.34 -12.18
N GLN A 60 -11.63 -6.13 -11.75
CA GLN A 60 -10.56 -7.12 -11.82
C GLN A 60 -10.38 -7.83 -10.47
N TRP A 61 -9.79 -9.03 -10.52
CA TRP A 61 -9.38 -9.79 -9.34
C TRP A 61 -7.98 -9.38 -8.93
N LEU A 62 -7.76 -9.20 -7.63
CA LEU A 62 -6.44 -8.86 -7.11
C LEU A 62 -5.46 -10.02 -7.23
N ASN A 63 -4.23 -9.71 -7.62
CA ASN A 63 -3.14 -10.66 -7.60
C ASN A 63 -2.50 -10.76 -6.20
N ASP A 64 -1.86 -11.89 -5.92
CA ASP A 64 -1.27 -12.18 -4.63
C ASP A 64 -0.08 -11.26 -4.32
N GLU A 65 0.72 -10.83 -5.30
CA GLU A 65 1.82 -9.89 -5.02
C GLU A 65 1.30 -8.53 -4.51
N VAL A 66 0.16 -8.07 -5.03
CA VAL A 66 -0.46 -6.80 -4.58
C VAL A 66 -1.01 -6.93 -3.16
N ILE A 67 -1.67 -8.06 -2.86
CA ILE A 67 -2.18 -8.33 -1.51
C ILE A 67 -1.00 -8.42 -0.53
N ASN A 68 0.02 -9.22 -0.86
CA ASN A 68 1.19 -9.42 -0.02
C ASN A 68 1.94 -8.11 0.23
N LEU A 69 2.15 -7.28 -0.80
CA LEU A 69 2.78 -5.97 -0.63
C LEU A 69 1.95 -5.09 0.31
N TYR A 70 0.63 -5.05 0.15
CA TYR A 70 -0.23 -4.24 1.01
C TYR A 70 -0.16 -4.69 2.48
N LEU A 71 -0.16 -6.01 2.73
CA LEU A 71 0.01 -6.57 4.08
C LEU A 71 1.36 -6.17 4.71
N VAL A 72 2.45 -6.16 3.92
CA VAL A 72 3.75 -5.66 4.37
C VAL A 72 3.67 -4.18 4.73
N LEU A 73 3.02 -3.34 3.91
CA LEU A 73 2.87 -1.91 4.22
C LEU A 73 2.07 -1.67 5.51
N LEU A 74 1.05 -2.50 5.80
CA LEU A 74 0.34 -2.46 7.08
C LEU A 74 1.25 -2.83 8.25
N LYS A 75 2.11 -3.85 8.08
CA LYS A 75 3.10 -4.26 9.08
C LYS A 75 4.14 -3.17 9.35
N GLU A 76 4.56 -2.43 8.33
CA GLU A 76 5.48 -1.30 8.49
C GLU A 76 4.78 -0.09 9.12
N ARG A 77 3.50 0.14 8.83
CA ARG A 77 2.71 1.21 9.47
C ARG A 77 2.61 1.01 10.98
N GLU A 78 2.31 -0.20 11.46
CA GLU A 78 2.26 -0.45 12.91
C GLU A 78 3.64 -0.28 13.58
N ALA A 79 4.73 -0.60 12.88
CA ALA A 79 6.07 -0.46 13.42
C ALA A 79 6.50 1.02 13.52
N ARG A 80 6.06 1.86 12.58
CA ARG A 80 6.29 3.31 12.59
C ARG A 80 5.50 4.04 13.66
N GLU A 81 4.26 3.59 13.94
CA GLU A 81 3.35 4.25 14.88
C GLU A 81 2.83 3.27 15.98
N PRO A 82 3.73 2.73 16.84
CA PRO A 82 3.39 1.64 17.76
C PRO A 82 2.45 2.03 18.91
N LYS A 83 2.30 3.34 19.18
CA LYS A 83 1.34 3.85 20.17
C LYS A 83 -0.08 4.00 19.60
N LYS A 84 -0.23 3.99 18.27
CA LYS A 84 -1.49 4.24 17.56
C LYS A 84 -2.11 2.97 16.99
N PHE A 85 -1.28 2.03 16.54
CA PHE A 85 -1.74 0.77 15.97
C PHE A 85 -1.36 -0.43 16.84
N LEU A 86 -2.21 -1.45 16.81
CA LEU A 86 -1.91 -2.73 17.45
C LEU A 86 -0.82 -3.47 16.66
N ARG A 87 -0.02 -4.27 17.38
CA ARG A 87 0.94 -5.17 16.76
C ARG A 87 0.21 -6.38 16.17
N CYS A 88 0.27 -6.50 14.86
CA CYS A 88 -0.33 -7.58 14.08
C CYS A 88 0.76 -8.43 13.41
N HIS A 89 0.43 -9.66 13.09
CA HIS A 89 1.24 -10.50 12.20
C HIS A 89 0.41 -10.83 10.98
N PHE A 90 0.97 -10.57 9.79
CA PHE A 90 0.33 -10.85 8.52
C PHE A 90 1.11 -11.96 7.84
N PHE A 91 0.44 -13.07 7.57
CA PHE A 91 1.01 -14.15 6.80
C PHE A 91 0.90 -13.82 5.30
N ASN A 92 1.85 -14.34 4.52
CA ASN A 92 1.76 -14.32 3.07
C ASN A 92 0.53 -15.13 2.61
N THR A 93 -0.06 -14.76 1.47
CA THR A 93 -1.19 -15.45 0.83
C THR A 93 -0.98 -16.96 0.65
N PHE A 94 0.26 -17.44 0.51
CA PHE A 94 0.58 -18.87 0.39
C PHE A 94 0.64 -19.62 1.73
N PHE A 95 0.53 -18.97 2.89
CA PHE A 95 0.74 -19.63 4.18
C PHE A 95 -0.32 -20.70 4.53
N TYR A 96 -1.58 -20.47 4.14
CA TYR A 96 -2.69 -21.34 4.56
C TYR A 96 -2.84 -22.60 3.69
N THR A 97 -2.44 -22.53 2.42
CA THR A 97 -2.73 -23.56 1.41
C THR A 97 -1.48 -24.37 1.13
#